data_AF-A0A5K1FZ92-F1
#
_entry.id   AF-A0A5K1FZ92-F1
#
_cell.length_a   1.000
_cell.length_b   1.000
_cell.length_c   1.000
_cell.angle_alpha   90.00
_cell.angle_beta   90.00
_cell.angle_gamma   90.00
#
_symmetry.space_group_name_H-M   'P 1'
#
loop_
_entity.id
_entity.type
_entity.pdbx_description
1 polymer ?
#
loop_
_entity_poly.entity_id
_entity_poly.type
_entity_poly.pdbx_seq_one_letter_code
_entity_poly.pdbx_strand_id
1 'polypeptide(L)' 'GWVVLHDKSSNIDIARSLATQMKWDARVVEIASNNEERLLICQKPLIKKLPWS' A
#
# COMPACT_ATOMS: atom_id res chain seq x y z
N GLY A 1 -2.46 6.40 -8.87
CA GLY A 1 -3.40 5.27 -8.93
C GLY A 1 -3.51 4.66 -7.55
N TRP A 2 -4.62 3.98 -7.25
CA TRP A 2 -4.84 3.37 -5.94
C TRP A 2 -4.49 1.89 -5.96
N VAL A 3 -3.93 1.40 -4.86
CA VAL A 3 -3.71 -0.03 -4.60
C VAL A 3 -4.31 -0.33 -3.22
N VAL A 4 -5.10 -1.39 -3.12
CA VAL A 4 -5.69 -1.86 -1.87
C VAL A 4 -5.31 -3.32 -1.69
N LEU A 5 -4.70 -3.65 -0.56
CA LEU A 5 -4.30 -5.02 -0.20
C LEU A 5 -4.97 -5.42 1.10
N HIS A 6 -5.44 -6.67 1.17
CA HIS A 6 -5.98 -7.31 2.37
C HIS A 6 -5.19 -8.59 2.61
N ASP A 7 -4.49 -8.67 3.73
CA ASP A 7 -3.66 -9.83 4.07
C ASP A 7 -3.36 -9.84 5.56
N LYS A 8 -2.66 -10.88 6.01
CA LYS A 8 -2.10 -11.00 7.35
C LYS A 8 -1.25 -9.78 7.71
N SER A 9 -1.30 -9.40 8.97
CA SER A 9 -0.57 -8.26 9.54
C SER A 9 0.92 -8.27 9.17
N SER A 10 1.59 -9.44 9.23
CA SER A 10 3.00 -9.58 8.85
C SER A 10 3.26 -9.24 7.37
N ASN A 11 2.37 -9.64 6.47
CA ASN A 11 2.49 -9.36 5.04
C ASN A 11 2.20 -7.89 4.74
N ILE A 12 1.22 -7.31 5.44
CA ILE A 12 0.89 -5.89 5.35
C ILE A 12 2.04 -5.01 5.81
N ASP A 13 2.77 -5.38 6.86
CA ASP A 13 3.95 -4.65 7.35
C ASP A 13 5.10 -4.65 6.31
N ILE A 14 5.31 -5.79 5.64
CA ILE A 14 6.28 -5.89 4.54
C ILE A 14 5.85 -5.01 3.36
N ALA A 15 4.58 -5.11 2.94
CA ALA A 15 4.04 -4.33 1.83
C ALA A 15 4.08 -2.82 2.11
N ARG A 16 3.80 -2.40 3.34
CA ARG A 16 3.90 -1.00 3.79
C ARG A 16 5.34 -0.49 3.70
N SER A 17 6.30 -1.32 4.14
CA SER A 17 7.72 -0.99 4.08
C SER A 17 8.16 -0.77 2.62
N LEU A 18 7.73 -1.64 1.71
CA LEU A 18 7.99 -1.50 0.28
C LEU A 18 7.34 -0.24 -0.32
N ALA A 19 6.07 0.03 0.01
CA ALA A 19 5.36 1.22 -0.45
C ALA A 19 6.07 2.51 -0.01
N THR A 20 6.62 2.52 1.21
CA THR A 20 7.39 3.65 1.75
C THR A 20 8.71 3.84 1.01
N GLN A 21 9.44 2.77 0.71
CA GLN A 21 10.66 2.82 -0.10
C GLN A 21 10.39 3.36 -1.52
N MET A 22 9.23 3.02 -2.08
CA MET A 22 8.77 3.54 -3.37
C MET A 22 8.20 4.97 -3.31
N LYS A 23 8.18 5.59 -2.12
CA LYS A 23 7.62 6.94 -1.87
C LYS A 23 6.13 7.05 -2.20
N TRP A 24 5.37 5.98 -1.97
CA TRP A 24 3.91 6.02 -2.08
C TRP A 24 3.33 6.51 -0.74
N ASP A 25 2.22 7.26 -0.77
CA ASP A 25 1.42 7.44 0.46
C ASP A 25 0.81 6.07 0.80
N ALA A 26 0.95 5.63 2.05
CA ALA A 26 0.58 4.29 2.49
C ALA A 26 -0.05 4.36 3.89
N ARG A 27 -1.25 3.81 4.01
CA ARG A 27 -2.04 3.80 5.26
C ARG A 27 -2.54 2.41 5.56
N VAL A 28 -2.33 1.97 6.80
CA VAL A 28 -2.83 0.69 7.30
C VAL A 28 -4.12 0.93 8.09
N VAL A 29 -5.12 0.08 7.87
CA VAL A 29 -6.40 0.10 8.56
C VAL A 29 -6.59 -1.25 9.25
N GLU A 30 -6.84 -1.21 10.56
CA GLU A 30 -7.14 -2.39 11.37
C GLU A 30 -8.55 -2.90 11.08
N ILE A 31 -8.73 -4.23 11.08
CA ILE A 31 -10.04 -4.87 10.89
C ILE A 31 -10.60 -5.22 12.25
N ALA A 32 -11.72 -4.59 12.63
CA ALA A 32 -12.27 -4.68 14.00
C ALA A 32 -12.57 -6.12 14.48
N SER A 33 -12.85 -7.06 13.56
CA SER A 33 -13.19 -8.45 13.88
C SER A 33 -12.02 -9.42 13.76
N ASN A 34 -10.87 -9.01 13.22
CA ASN A 34 -9.71 -9.87 13.01
C ASN A 34 -8.40 -9.09 13.16
N ASN A 35 -7.70 -9.30 14.28
CA ASN A 35 -6.42 -8.64 14.54
C ASN A 35 -5.24 -9.28 13.79
N GLU A 36 -5.45 -10.43 13.15
CA GLU A 36 -4.41 -11.10 12.36
C GLU A 36 -4.34 -10.56 10.93
N GLU A 37 -5.37 -9.86 10.46
CA GLU A 37 -5.48 -9.32 9.10
C GLU A 37 -5.67 -7.80 9.12
N ARG A 38 -5.14 -7.14 8.10
CA ARG A 38 -5.18 -5.68 7.95
C ARG A 38 -5.39 -5.29 6.51
N LEU A 39 -5.85 -4.06 6.31
CA LEU A 39 -5.90 -3.43 5.00
C LEU A 39 -4.74 -2.47 4.83
N LEU A 40 -4.08 -2.50 3.68
CA LEU A 40 -3.15 -1.49 3.23
C LEU A 40 -3.74 -0.73 2.05
N ILE A 41 -3.83 0.59 2.19
CA ILE A 41 -4.25 1.50 1.13
C ILE A 41 -3.03 2.31 0.72
N CYS A 42 -2.66 2.24 -0.56
CA CYS A 42 -1.55 2.99 -1.12
C CYS A 42 -1.99 3.93 -2.26
N GLN A 43 -1.45 5.15 -2.26
CA GLN A 43 -1.55 6.09 -3.37
C GLN A 43 -0.23 6.09 -4.14
N LYS A 44 -0.20 5.30 -5.21
CA LYS A 44 0.94 5.27 -6.14
C LYS A 44 1.02 6.59 -6.92
N PRO A 45 2.19 7.26 -6.95
CA PRO A 45 2.40 8.43 -7.79
C PRO A 45 2.08 8.14 -9.25
N LEU A 46 1.31 9.02 -9.88
CA LEU A 46 1.08 8.95 -11.32
C LEU A 46 2.34 9.48 -12.01
N ILE A 47 3.21 8.58 -12.47
CA ILE A 47 4.31 8.95 -13.35
C ILE A 47 3.70 9.22 -14.73
N LYS A 48 3.61 10.49 -15.12
CA LYS A 48 3.29 10.84 -16.51
C LYS A 48 4.44 10.36 -17.38
N LYS A 49 4.18 9.45 -18.32
CA LYS A 49 5.13 9.17 -19.41
C LYS A 49 5.23 10.46 -20.23
N LEU A 50 6.42 11.05 -20.30
CA LEU A 50 6.65 12.17 -21.21
C LEU A 50 6.55 11.63 -22.65
N PRO A 51 5.83 12.32 -23.55
CA PRO A 51 5.41 11.75 -24.84
C PRO A 51 6.51 11.56 -25.90
N TRP A 52 7.78 11.89 -25.64
CA TRP A 52 8.86 11.74 -26.62
C TRP A 52 10.16 11.34 -25.93
N SER A 53 10.39 10.03 -25.84
CA SER A 53 11.70 9.40 -25.62
C SER A 53 12.01 8.52 -26.81
#